data_AF-A0A850SD80-F1
#
_entry.id   AF-A0A850SD80-F1
#
_cell.length_a   1.000
_cell.length_b   1.000
_cell.length_c   1.000
_cell.angle_alpha   90.00
_cell.angle_beta   90.00
_cell.angle_gamma   90.00
#
_symmetry.space_group_name_H-M   'P 1'
#
loop_
_entity.id
_entity.type
_entity.pdbx_description
1 polymer ?
#
loop_
_entity_poly.entity_id
_entity_poly.type
_entity_poly.pdbx_seq_one_letter_code
_entity_poly.pdbx_strand_id
1 'polypeptide(L)'
;MAGDRKSIIALAAMLLVLPILPVYASESEWKTAYGVGRFLYSDPPRPDQVFKIHARAINGAVEELHAGESWFSANVTSAHDGILEIRYPRNYPYTNEFINEPGVQPLLFVNGMETLPEATPAEVTDCFFVFSIPFSESAEIGLAWPYLAVAEPHYGDDVPDSCTPETIVNVPTRKDGTISPLQQFKAGVKAEDVLCGDGYLNNEYRLVVHPDGKPFCVTRSSATELIQRWGVTIPA
;
A
#
# COMPACT_ATOMS: atom_id res chain seq x y z
N MET A 1 26.90 -78.53 40.57
CA MET A 1 27.40 -77.44 39.73
C MET A 1 26.54 -77.38 38.48
N ALA A 2 25.50 -76.56 38.48
CA ALA A 2 24.66 -76.29 37.31
C ALA A 2 24.49 -74.77 37.24
N GLY A 3 25.08 -74.19 36.21
CA GLY A 3 25.25 -72.75 36.04
C GLY A 3 23.98 -72.06 35.57
N ASP A 4 23.64 -71.01 36.29
CA ASP A 4 22.55 -70.07 36.09
C ASP A 4 22.89 -69.17 34.87
N ARG A 5 22.04 -69.14 33.83
CA ARG A 5 22.14 -68.18 32.71
C ARG A 5 20.97 -67.21 32.79
N LYS A 6 21.22 -66.06 33.42
CA LYS A 6 20.34 -64.88 33.36
C LYS A 6 20.56 -64.16 32.03
N SER A 7 19.56 -64.19 31.16
CA SER A 7 19.49 -63.34 29.97
C SER A 7 19.08 -61.93 30.38
N ILE A 8 19.97 -60.96 30.19
CA ILE A 8 19.69 -59.53 30.32
C ILE A 8 19.25 -59.03 28.94
N ILE A 9 17.97 -58.66 28.83
CA ILE A 9 17.44 -57.97 27.65
C ILE A 9 17.73 -56.47 27.86
N ALA A 10 18.67 -55.94 27.08
CA ALA A 10 18.93 -54.51 27.03
C ALA A 10 17.92 -53.84 26.09
N LEU A 11 17.02 -53.01 26.63
CA LEU A 11 16.23 -52.08 25.84
C LEU A 11 17.12 -50.89 25.45
N ALA A 12 17.47 -50.80 24.17
CA ALA A 12 18.05 -49.59 23.59
C ALA A 12 16.93 -48.57 23.35
N ALA A 13 16.88 -47.52 24.16
CA ALA A 13 16.05 -46.36 23.91
C ALA A 13 16.68 -45.54 22.76
N MET A 14 16.12 -45.65 21.55
CA MET A 14 16.45 -44.78 20.43
C MET A 14 15.89 -43.39 20.71
N LEU A 15 16.74 -42.46 21.15
CA LEU A 15 16.43 -41.02 21.10
C LEU A 15 16.36 -40.60 19.62
N LEU A 16 15.15 -40.37 19.13
CA LEU A 16 14.91 -39.68 17.87
C LEU A 16 15.27 -38.19 18.07
N VAL A 17 16.48 -37.82 17.69
CA VAL A 17 16.86 -36.41 17.52
C VAL A 17 16.23 -35.96 16.20
N LEU A 18 15.05 -35.36 16.26
CA LEU A 18 14.46 -34.66 15.13
C LEU A 18 15.36 -33.46 14.80
N PRO A 19 15.90 -33.34 13.56
CA PRO A 19 16.60 -32.13 13.17
C PRO A 19 15.58 -30.98 13.21
N ILE A 20 15.82 -30.02 14.10
CA ILE A 20 15.14 -28.72 14.06
C ILE A 20 15.68 -28.06 12.79
N LEU A 21 14.96 -28.23 11.68
CA LEU A 21 15.23 -27.44 10.49
C LEU A 21 15.00 -25.97 10.89
N PRO A 22 15.98 -25.07 10.68
CA PRO A 22 15.69 -23.65 10.80
C PRO A 22 14.52 -23.36 9.86
N VAL A 23 13.41 -22.91 10.42
CA VAL A 23 12.35 -22.26 9.66
C VAL A 23 13.02 -21.03 9.06
N TYR A 24 13.56 -21.18 7.86
CA TYR A 24 13.98 -20.05 7.06
C TYR A 24 12.74 -19.20 6.88
N ALA A 25 12.75 -18.02 7.50
CA ALA A 25 11.74 -17.00 7.25
C ALA A 25 11.67 -16.82 5.74
N SER A 26 10.56 -17.24 5.13
CA SER A 26 10.29 -16.97 3.72
C SER A 26 10.49 -15.48 3.53
N GLU A 27 11.39 -15.09 2.64
CA GLU A 27 11.50 -13.69 2.24
C GLU A 27 10.11 -13.27 1.75
N SER A 28 9.49 -12.31 2.43
CA SER A 28 8.11 -11.98 2.14
C SER A 28 8.01 -11.28 0.79
N GLU A 29 7.06 -11.76 -0.02
CA GLU A 29 6.81 -11.23 -1.36
C GLU A 29 6.33 -9.78 -1.28
N TRP A 30 6.91 -8.92 -2.11
CA TRP A 30 6.45 -7.54 -2.26
C TRP A 30 5.08 -7.51 -2.92
N LYS A 31 4.11 -6.92 -2.23
CA LYS A 31 2.81 -6.55 -2.81
C LYS A 31 2.86 -5.10 -3.30
N THR A 32 2.04 -4.77 -4.28
CA THR A 32 1.99 -3.42 -4.87
C THR A 32 0.57 -2.88 -4.79
N ALA A 33 0.45 -1.68 -4.22
CA ALA A 33 -0.73 -0.84 -4.32
C ALA A 33 -0.54 0.17 -5.46
N TYR A 34 -1.63 0.53 -6.12
CA TYR A 34 -1.62 1.51 -7.20
C TYR A 34 -2.51 2.68 -6.81
N GLY A 35 -1.91 3.87 -6.69
CA GLY A 35 -2.62 5.08 -6.29
C GLY A 35 -2.46 6.20 -7.29
N VAL A 36 -3.49 7.02 -7.46
CA VAL A 36 -3.43 8.18 -8.36
C VAL A 36 -2.86 9.38 -7.60
N GLY A 37 -1.72 9.89 -8.07
CA GLY A 37 -1.13 11.12 -7.58
C GLY A 37 -1.52 12.30 -8.48
N ARG A 38 -2.00 13.39 -7.86
CA ARG A 38 -2.41 14.62 -8.53
C ARG A 38 -1.50 15.78 -8.17
N PHE A 39 -0.88 16.39 -9.17
CA PHE A 39 0.03 17.52 -9.01
C PHE A 39 -0.75 18.85 -8.96
N LEU A 40 -1.65 18.98 -7.98
CA LEU A 40 -2.47 20.19 -7.84
C LEU A 40 -1.56 21.40 -7.63
N TYR A 41 -1.92 22.51 -8.27
CA TYR A 41 -1.20 23.79 -8.19
C TYR A 41 0.27 23.75 -8.67
N SER A 42 0.73 22.67 -9.32
CA SER A 42 2.10 22.61 -9.84
C SER A 42 2.33 23.63 -10.97
N ASP A 43 3.50 24.27 -10.97
CA ASP A 43 3.95 25.16 -12.05
C ASP A 43 5.35 24.73 -12.54
N PRO A 44 5.50 24.21 -13.78
CA PRO A 44 4.44 24.02 -14.77
C PRO A 44 3.42 22.94 -14.36
N PRO A 45 2.19 22.97 -14.92
CA PRO A 45 1.21 21.91 -14.70
C PRO A 45 1.77 20.54 -15.08
N ARG A 46 1.71 19.58 -14.15
CA ARG A 46 2.08 18.18 -14.36
C ARG A 46 0.81 17.32 -14.45
N PRO A 47 0.75 16.35 -15.37
CA PRO A 47 -0.43 15.49 -15.49
C PRO A 47 -0.51 14.51 -14.30
N ASP A 48 -1.72 14.01 -14.04
CA ASP A 48 -1.95 12.94 -13.06
C ASP A 48 -1.16 11.68 -13.47
N GLN A 49 -0.71 10.93 -12.46
CA GLN A 49 0.04 9.69 -12.66
C GLN A 49 -0.47 8.59 -11.73
N VAL A 50 -0.39 7.33 -12.18
CA VAL A 50 -0.61 6.16 -11.32
C VAL A 50 0.74 5.74 -10.75
N PHE A 51 0.87 5.81 -9.44
CA PHE A 51 2.07 5.42 -8.71
C PHE A 51 1.98 4.02 -8.16
N LYS A 52 3.14 3.38 -8.02
CA LYS A 52 3.31 2.06 -7.41
C LYS A 52 3.87 2.25 -6.00
N ILE A 53 3.12 1.83 -4.99
CA ILE A 53 3.60 1.79 -3.61
C ILE A 53 3.79 0.33 -3.26
N HIS A 54 5.02 -0.06 -2.93
CA HIS A 54 5.32 -1.45 -2.62
C HIS A 54 5.34 -1.65 -1.11
N ALA A 55 4.80 -2.78 -0.66
CA ALA A 55 4.83 -3.14 0.74
C ALA A 55 5.07 -4.64 0.94
N ARG A 56 5.78 -4.99 2.01
CA ARG A 56 5.94 -6.38 2.46
C ARG A 56 5.96 -6.45 3.98
N ALA A 57 5.55 -7.59 4.54
CA ALA A 57 5.60 -7.83 5.98
C ALA A 57 6.71 -8.84 6.30
N ILE A 58 7.71 -8.44 7.08
CA ILE A 58 8.72 -9.35 7.62
C ILE A 58 8.13 -10.01 8.87
N ASN A 59 8.24 -11.34 8.96
CA ASN A 59 7.61 -12.16 10.01
C ASN A 59 6.09 -11.94 10.10
N GLY A 60 5.42 -11.68 8.98
CA GLY A 60 3.97 -11.51 8.91
C GLY A 60 3.47 -11.63 7.48
N ALA A 61 2.22 -11.23 7.26
CA ALA A 61 1.61 -11.14 5.94
C ALA A 61 0.97 -9.76 5.77
N VAL A 62 1.04 -9.23 4.55
CA VAL A 62 0.19 -8.12 4.11
C VAL A 62 -1.08 -8.75 3.57
N GLU A 63 -2.22 -8.58 4.21
CA GLU A 63 -3.50 -9.11 3.73
C GLU A 63 -4.05 -8.24 2.60
N GLU A 64 -4.01 -6.93 2.82
CA GLU A 64 -4.63 -5.95 1.94
C GLU A 64 -3.82 -4.66 1.89
N LEU A 65 -3.85 -3.99 0.74
CA LEU A 65 -3.27 -2.68 0.53
C LEU A 65 -4.31 -1.75 -0.09
N HIS A 66 -4.26 -0.47 0.29
CA HIS A 66 -4.99 0.61 -0.37
C HIS A 66 -4.06 1.79 -0.60
N ALA A 67 -4.29 2.52 -1.70
CA ALA A 67 -3.52 3.69 -2.05
C ALA A 67 -4.43 4.71 -2.72
N GLY A 68 -5.06 5.57 -1.91
CA GLY A 68 -5.87 6.65 -2.44
C GLY A 68 -5.09 7.95 -2.61
N GLU A 69 -5.81 9.04 -2.83
CA GLU A 69 -5.23 10.38 -2.99
C GLU A 69 -4.57 10.82 -1.67
N SER A 70 -3.24 10.88 -1.64
CA SER A 70 -2.39 11.28 -0.50
C SER A 70 -2.33 10.33 0.71
N TRP A 71 -2.89 9.14 0.61
CA TRP A 71 -2.91 8.19 1.71
C TRP A 71 -2.63 6.77 1.23
N PHE A 72 -2.00 6.00 2.11
CA PHE A 72 -1.74 4.59 1.93
C PHE A 72 -2.18 3.86 3.19
N SER A 73 -2.70 2.64 3.05
CA SER A 73 -2.90 1.73 4.17
C SER A 73 -2.56 0.30 3.82
N ALA A 74 -2.20 -0.46 4.85
CA ALA A 74 -1.97 -1.89 4.78
C ALA A 74 -2.62 -2.59 5.97
N ASN A 75 -3.44 -3.60 5.69
CA ASN A 75 -3.86 -4.56 6.70
C ASN A 75 -2.79 -5.65 6.78
N VAL A 76 -2.20 -5.82 7.96
CA VAL A 76 -1.12 -6.77 8.20
C VAL A 76 -1.47 -7.71 9.33
N THR A 77 -0.95 -8.93 9.26
CA THR A 77 -1.11 -9.95 10.29
C THR A 77 0.22 -10.60 10.63
N SER A 78 0.42 -10.94 11.90
CA SER A 78 1.55 -11.74 12.35
C SER A 78 1.17 -12.57 13.58
N ALA A 79 1.77 -13.76 13.70
CA ALA A 79 1.71 -14.58 14.91
C ALA A 79 2.62 -14.05 16.03
N HIS A 80 3.58 -13.19 15.68
CA HIS A 80 4.61 -12.63 16.56
C HIS A 80 4.81 -11.14 16.25
N ASP A 81 5.94 -10.58 16.66
CA ASP A 81 6.34 -9.23 16.24
C ASP A 81 6.78 -9.25 14.77
N GLY A 82 6.12 -8.43 13.96
CA GLY A 82 6.38 -8.22 12.54
C GLY A 82 6.87 -6.82 12.24
N ILE A 83 7.37 -6.63 11.03
CA ILE A 83 7.74 -5.31 10.49
C ILE A 83 7.07 -5.15 9.13
N LEU A 84 6.29 -4.09 8.96
CA LEU A 84 5.80 -3.66 7.66
C LEU A 84 6.85 -2.75 7.04
N GLU A 85 7.43 -3.18 5.92
CA GLU A 85 8.27 -2.34 5.07
C GLU A 85 7.44 -1.74 3.94
N ILE A 86 7.55 -0.44 3.72
CA ILE A 86 6.84 0.30 2.68
C ILE A 86 7.85 1.07 1.85
N ARG A 87 7.87 0.87 0.54
CA ARG A 87 8.59 1.69 -0.43
C ARG A 87 7.61 2.67 -1.06
N TYR A 88 7.67 3.91 -0.60
CA TYR A 88 6.84 4.99 -1.07
C TYR A 88 7.61 5.85 -2.08
N PRO A 89 7.10 6.07 -3.31
CA PRO A 89 7.84 6.80 -4.33
C PRO A 89 8.17 8.23 -3.90
N ARG A 90 9.43 8.64 -4.08
CA ARG A 90 9.86 10.01 -3.77
C ARG A 90 9.28 11.05 -4.73
N ASN A 91 8.93 10.62 -5.94
CA ASN A 91 8.29 11.47 -6.94
C ASN A 91 6.76 11.49 -6.84
N TYR A 92 6.17 10.84 -5.81
CA TYR A 92 4.74 10.97 -5.51
C TYR A 92 4.44 12.43 -5.11
N PRO A 93 3.31 13.03 -5.53
CA PRO A 93 2.98 14.39 -5.08
C PRO A 93 2.91 14.47 -3.56
N TYR A 94 3.06 15.66 -2.96
CA TYR A 94 2.99 15.86 -1.49
C TYR A 94 4.18 15.32 -0.68
N THR A 95 5.10 14.59 -1.28
CA THR A 95 6.31 14.10 -0.58
C THR A 95 7.46 15.10 -0.66
N ASN A 96 7.16 16.38 -0.90
CA ASN A 96 8.15 17.42 -1.04
C ASN A 96 8.96 17.56 0.25
N GLU A 97 10.22 17.11 0.21
CA GLU A 97 11.22 17.62 1.13
C GLU A 97 11.47 19.07 0.74
N PHE A 98 11.07 20.03 1.56
CA PHE A 98 11.56 21.38 1.41
C PHE A 98 13.09 21.30 1.52
N ILE A 99 13.79 21.65 0.44
CA ILE A 99 15.25 21.52 0.31
C ILE A 99 16.02 22.22 1.46
N ASN A 100 15.35 23.04 2.30
CA ASN A 100 15.92 23.68 3.48
C ASN A 100 15.01 23.71 4.74
N GLU A 101 13.87 23.01 4.76
CA GLU A 101 13.00 22.90 5.95
C GLU A 101 12.69 21.43 6.23
N PRO A 102 12.46 21.02 7.49
CA PRO A 102 12.03 19.66 7.76
C PRO A 102 10.78 19.38 6.92
N GLY A 103 10.92 18.49 5.92
CA GLY A 103 9.83 18.14 5.02
C GLY A 103 8.60 17.70 5.80
N VAL A 104 7.43 17.81 5.18
CA VAL A 104 6.19 17.34 5.79
C VAL A 104 6.26 15.81 5.85
N GLN A 105 6.58 15.28 7.03
CA GLN A 105 6.58 13.83 7.23
C GLN A 105 5.13 13.33 7.19
N PRO A 106 4.89 12.11 6.68
CA PRO A 106 3.57 11.53 6.76
C PRO A 106 3.17 11.30 8.22
N LEU A 107 1.89 11.53 8.49
CA LEU A 107 1.24 11.09 9.72
C LEU A 107 1.12 9.56 9.67
N LEU A 108 1.54 8.90 10.74
CA LEU A 108 1.41 7.46 10.92
C LEU A 108 0.12 7.15 11.66
N PHE A 109 -0.68 6.24 11.10
CA PHE A 109 -1.87 5.70 11.73
C PHE A 109 -1.67 4.22 12.02
N VAL A 110 -2.04 3.78 13.22
CA VAL A 110 -2.12 2.36 13.58
C VAL A 110 -3.50 2.09 14.17
N ASN A 111 -4.26 1.20 13.54
CA ASN A 111 -5.64 0.87 13.89
C ASN A 111 -6.53 2.13 13.98
N GLY A 112 -6.39 3.02 12.99
CA GLY A 112 -7.13 4.27 12.91
C GLY A 112 -6.72 5.35 13.91
N MET A 113 -5.71 5.11 14.75
CA MET A 113 -5.19 6.10 15.69
C MET A 113 -3.88 6.70 15.17
N GLU A 114 -3.81 8.02 15.12
CA GLU A 114 -2.56 8.73 14.84
C GLU A 114 -1.54 8.43 15.94
N THR A 115 -0.35 8.00 15.56
CA THR A 115 0.76 7.73 16.48
C THR A 115 1.76 8.88 16.43
N LEU A 116 2.23 9.33 17.58
CA LEU A 116 3.32 10.30 17.69
C LEU A 116 4.62 9.58 18.07
N PRO A 117 5.78 9.92 17.47
CA PRO A 117 6.00 10.97 16.45
C PRO A 117 5.62 10.54 15.02
N GLU A 118 5.58 11.50 14.09
CA GLU A 118 5.39 11.30 12.63
C GLU A 118 6.26 10.16 12.07
N ALA A 119 5.83 9.56 10.95
CA ALA A 119 6.61 8.49 10.34
C ALA A 119 7.86 9.06 9.66
N THR A 120 9.02 8.76 10.23
CA THR A 120 10.32 9.01 9.61
C THR A 120 10.74 7.80 8.75
N PRO A 121 11.19 8.00 7.50
CA PRO A 121 11.77 6.92 6.70
C PRO A 121 12.98 6.29 7.42
N ALA A 122 13.05 4.97 7.43
CA ALA A 122 14.22 4.23 7.91
C ALA A 122 15.40 4.33 6.93
N GLU A 123 15.10 4.47 5.63
CA GLU A 123 16.08 4.65 4.56
C GLU A 123 15.48 5.55 3.47
N VAL A 124 16.33 6.35 2.82
CA VAL A 124 15.98 7.14 1.64
C VAL A 124 16.89 6.70 0.50
N THR A 125 16.29 6.18 -0.57
CA THR A 125 16.98 5.73 -1.78
C THR A 125 16.81 6.75 -2.91
N ASP A 126 17.40 6.50 -4.07
CA ASP A 126 17.19 7.34 -5.26
C ASP A 126 15.71 7.43 -5.67
N CYS A 127 14.94 6.36 -5.46
CA CYS A 127 13.57 6.25 -5.97
C CYS A 127 12.48 6.28 -4.88
N PHE A 128 12.81 5.85 -3.65
CA PHE A 128 11.83 5.59 -2.60
C PHE A 128 12.24 6.12 -1.23
N PHE A 129 11.25 6.61 -0.48
CA PHE A 129 11.27 6.62 0.98
C PHE A 129 10.91 5.21 1.47
N VAL A 130 11.75 4.63 2.33
CA VAL A 130 11.53 3.29 2.89
C VAL A 130 11.12 3.44 4.35
N PHE A 131 9.88 3.12 4.65
CA PHE A 131 9.35 3.09 6.02
C PHE A 131 9.44 1.67 6.57
N SER A 132 9.77 1.55 7.86
CA SER A 132 9.88 0.29 8.57
C SER A 132 9.08 0.39 9.87
N ILE A 133 7.87 -0.18 9.89
CA ILE A 133 6.89 0.04 10.95
C ILE A 133 6.66 -1.27 11.70
N PRO A 134 7.03 -1.36 12.99
CA PRO A 134 6.78 -2.56 13.77
C PRO A 134 5.29 -2.74 14.04
N PHE A 135 4.84 -3.99 14.08
CA PHE A 135 3.47 -4.34 14.45
C PHE A 135 3.40 -5.69 15.14
N SER A 136 2.34 -5.91 15.90
CA SER A 136 2.05 -7.19 16.54
C SER A 136 0.60 -7.59 16.24
N GLU A 137 0.34 -8.90 16.20
CA GLU A 137 -0.96 -9.46 15.87
C GLU A 137 -1.50 -8.93 14.53
N SER A 138 -2.76 -8.46 14.50
CA SER A 138 -3.35 -7.82 13.32
C SER A 138 -3.38 -6.32 13.49
N ALA A 139 -2.95 -5.58 12.48
CA ALA A 139 -2.98 -4.13 12.50
C ALA A 139 -3.35 -3.55 11.14
N GLU A 140 -4.05 -2.43 11.15
CA GLU A 140 -4.19 -1.53 10.01
C GLU A 140 -3.14 -0.41 10.17
N ILE A 141 -2.18 -0.33 9.25
CA ILE A 141 -1.12 0.67 9.28
C ILE A 141 -1.32 1.62 8.12
N GLY A 142 -1.41 2.92 8.40
CA GLY A 142 -1.62 3.96 7.41
C GLY A 142 -0.55 5.04 7.40
N LEU A 143 -0.24 5.57 6.22
CA LEU A 143 0.56 6.78 6.04
C LEU A 143 -0.30 7.82 5.32
N ALA A 144 -0.40 9.03 5.87
CA ALA A 144 -1.13 10.12 5.22
C ALA A 144 -0.32 11.41 5.22
N TRP A 145 -0.25 12.08 4.07
CA TRP A 145 0.39 13.38 3.97
C TRP A 145 -0.60 14.48 4.33
N PRO A 146 -0.30 15.39 5.28
CA PRO A 146 -1.17 16.50 5.62
C PRO A 146 -1.04 17.65 4.59
N TYR A 147 -1.49 17.41 3.36
CA TYR A 147 -1.38 18.38 2.26
C TYR A 147 -2.52 19.42 2.23
N LEU A 148 -3.70 19.09 2.77
CA LEU A 148 -4.86 19.99 2.76
C LEU A 148 -4.66 21.28 3.58
N ALA A 149 -3.62 21.32 4.42
CA ALA A 149 -3.27 22.50 5.22
C ALA A 149 -2.53 23.58 4.42
N VAL A 150 -2.01 23.26 3.22
CA VAL A 150 -1.17 24.16 2.42
C VAL A 150 -1.72 24.30 1.00
N ALA A 151 -2.06 25.52 0.58
CA ALA A 151 -2.45 25.83 -0.80
C ALA A 151 -1.20 25.98 -1.70
N GLU A 152 -0.29 25.02 -1.60
CA GLU A 152 1.02 25.06 -2.26
C GLU A 152 1.08 24.09 -3.45
N PRO A 153 1.98 24.34 -4.42
CA PRO A 153 2.27 23.40 -5.50
C PRO A 153 2.61 22.01 -4.96
N HIS A 154 1.83 21.00 -5.31
CA HIS A 154 2.15 19.62 -4.94
C HIS A 154 3.10 19.03 -5.95
N TYR A 155 4.33 18.76 -5.51
CA TYR A 155 5.33 18.00 -6.25
C TYR A 155 5.90 16.90 -5.36
N GLY A 156 6.49 15.89 -6.00
CA GLY A 156 7.44 15.00 -5.33
C GLY A 156 8.86 15.41 -5.71
N ASP A 157 9.85 14.77 -5.10
CA ASP A 157 11.26 14.98 -5.40
C ASP A 157 11.58 14.68 -6.86
N ASP A 158 12.60 15.35 -7.38
CA ASP A 158 13.20 14.99 -8.65
C ASP A 158 14.01 13.70 -8.47
N VAL A 159 13.55 12.62 -9.13
CA VAL A 159 14.19 11.31 -9.12
C VAL A 159 14.86 11.02 -10.47
N PRO A 160 15.93 10.21 -10.52
CA PRO A 160 16.50 9.76 -11.79
C PRO A 160 15.47 9.06 -12.70
N ASP A 161 15.60 9.21 -14.01
CA ASP A 161 14.69 8.57 -15.00
C ASP A 161 14.60 7.04 -14.81
N SER A 162 15.66 6.42 -14.32
CA SER A 162 15.72 4.98 -14.00
C SER A 162 14.71 4.56 -12.94
N CYS A 163 14.19 5.47 -12.11
CA CYS A 163 13.17 5.20 -11.11
C CYS A 163 11.76 5.04 -11.72
N THR A 164 11.50 5.67 -12.87
CA THR A 164 10.15 5.74 -13.46
C THR A 164 9.48 4.36 -13.66
N PRO A 165 10.17 3.32 -14.17
CA PRO A 165 9.58 2.00 -14.33
C PRO A 165 9.16 1.36 -13.00
N GLU A 166 9.82 1.72 -11.90
CA GLU A 166 9.55 1.20 -10.56
C GLU A 166 8.50 2.02 -9.81
N THR A 167 8.39 3.32 -10.08
CA THR A 167 7.50 4.22 -9.32
C THR A 167 6.18 4.52 -10.01
N ILE A 168 6.09 4.43 -11.34
CA ILE A 168 4.92 4.87 -12.11
C ILE A 168 4.42 3.78 -13.07
N VAL A 169 3.10 3.72 -13.28
CA VAL A 169 2.47 3.00 -14.39
C VAL A 169 2.22 3.96 -15.54
N ASN A 170 2.75 3.66 -16.72
CA ASN A 170 2.56 4.48 -17.91
C ASN A 170 1.12 4.35 -18.43
N VAL A 171 0.29 5.36 -18.17
CA VAL A 171 -1.11 5.42 -18.58
C VAL A 171 -1.39 6.64 -19.46
N PRO A 172 -2.26 6.54 -20.48
CA PRO A 172 -2.66 7.69 -21.27
C PRO A 172 -3.44 8.71 -20.42
N THR A 173 -3.06 9.97 -20.53
CA THR A 173 -3.75 11.10 -19.89
C THR A 173 -4.63 11.83 -20.91
N ARG A 174 -5.67 12.50 -20.40
CA ARG A 174 -6.56 13.37 -21.19
C ARG A 174 -5.88 14.72 -21.46
N LYS A 175 -6.49 15.52 -22.33
CA LYS A 175 -5.99 16.88 -22.67
C LYS A 175 -5.91 17.82 -21.46
N ASP A 176 -6.73 17.58 -20.45
CA ASP A 176 -6.76 18.34 -19.19
C ASP A 176 -5.73 17.83 -18.16
N GLY A 177 -4.91 16.83 -18.52
CA GLY A 177 -3.92 16.23 -17.63
C GLY A 177 -4.46 15.09 -16.76
N THR A 178 -5.77 14.81 -16.76
CA THR A 178 -6.37 13.78 -15.89
C THR A 178 -6.32 12.38 -16.48
N ILE A 179 -6.38 11.35 -15.62
CA ILE A 179 -6.52 9.95 -16.05
C ILE A 179 -7.98 9.52 -15.96
N SER A 180 -8.53 8.93 -17.03
CA SER A 180 -9.91 8.45 -16.99
C SER A 180 -10.07 7.28 -15.99
N PRO A 181 -11.25 7.15 -15.32
CA PRO A 181 -11.51 6.06 -14.36
C PRO A 181 -11.21 4.66 -14.91
N LEU A 182 -11.56 4.40 -16.18
CA LEU A 182 -11.27 3.14 -16.84
C LEU A 182 -9.76 2.86 -16.97
N GLN A 183 -8.96 3.89 -17.21
CA GLN A 183 -7.51 3.74 -17.34
C GLN A 183 -6.85 3.57 -15.97
N GLN A 184 -7.34 4.23 -14.93
CA GLN A 184 -6.90 4.00 -13.54
C GLN A 184 -7.15 2.54 -13.13
N PHE A 185 -8.37 2.05 -13.34
CA PHE A 185 -8.75 0.67 -13.01
C PHE A 185 -7.92 -0.36 -13.80
N LYS A 186 -7.70 -0.11 -15.11
CA LYS A 186 -6.82 -0.97 -15.93
C LYS A 186 -5.36 -0.94 -15.51
N ALA A 187 -4.91 0.11 -14.85
CA ALA A 187 -3.56 0.23 -14.31
C ALA A 187 -3.38 -0.50 -12.97
N GLY A 188 -4.45 -1.06 -12.40
CA GLY A 188 -4.42 -1.79 -11.14
C GLY A 188 -4.90 -0.99 -9.93
N VAL A 189 -5.37 0.25 -10.12
CA VAL A 189 -6.00 1.03 -9.04
C VAL A 189 -7.27 0.30 -8.60
N LYS A 190 -7.36 0.01 -7.30
CA LYS A 190 -8.54 -0.63 -6.70
C LYS A 190 -9.78 0.22 -6.93
N ALA A 191 -10.94 -0.42 -7.03
CA ALA A 191 -12.14 0.26 -7.46
C ALA A 191 -12.59 1.35 -6.47
N GLU A 192 -12.37 1.12 -5.18
CA GLU A 192 -12.55 2.05 -4.07
C GLU A 192 -11.56 3.24 -4.10
N ASP A 193 -10.39 3.07 -4.71
CA ASP A 193 -9.33 4.08 -4.83
C ASP A 193 -9.38 4.86 -6.17
N VAL A 194 -10.29 4.50 -7.09
CA VAL A 194 -10.44 5.20 -8.37
C VAL A 194 -11.06 6.59 -8.17
N LEU A 195 -10.43 7.60 -8.76
CA LEU A 195 -10.89 8.99 -8.73
C LEU A 195 -11.89 9.27 -9.85
N CYS A 196 -13.10 9.71 -9.47
CA CYS A 196 -14.24 9.90 -10.37
C CYS A 196 -14.50 11.34 -10.84
N GLY A 197 -13.62 12.29 -10.52
CA GLY A 197 -13.74 13.72 -10.82
C GLY A 197 -12.50 14.47 -10.32
N ASP A 198 -12.66 15.72 -9.90
CA ASP A 198 -11.56 16.55 -9.37
C ASP A 198 -11.08 16.14 -7.95
N GLY A 199 -11.21 14.86 -7.59
CA GLY A 199 -10.81 14.31 -6.28
C GLY A 199 -11.81 14.59 -5.14
N TYR A 200 -11.29 14.65 -3.91
CA TYR A 200 -12.05 14.82 -2.65
C TYR A 200 -13.04 16.01 -2.62
N LEU A 201 -12.82 17.03 -3.46
CA LEU A 201 -13.69 18.21 -3.49
C LEU A 201 -15.06 17.94 -4.12
N ASN A 202 -15.21 16.84 -4.88
CA ASN A 202 -16.46 16.50 -5.54
C ASN A 202 -17.00 15.11 -5.13
N ASN A 203 -17.50 15.04 -3.89
CA ASN A 203 -18.18 13.87 -3.33
C ASN A 203 -19.50 13.49 -4.04
N GLU A 204 -19.88 14.21 -5.10
CA GLU A 204 -21.07 13.93 -5.88
C GLU A 204 -20.94 12.62 -6.66
N TYR A 205 -19.73 12.23 -7.07
CA TYR A 205 -19.49 11.06 -7.89
C TYR A 205 -19.07 9.82 -7.08
N ARG A 206 -19.45 8.65 -7.60
CA ARG A 206 -19.11 7.32 -7.08
C ARG A 206 -18.75 6.40 -8.24
N LEU A 207 -17.79 5.51 -8.03
CA LEU A 207 -17.51 4.43 -8.97
C LEU A 207 -18.59 3.35 -8.82
N VAL A 208 -19.16 2.93 -9.94
CA VAL A 208 -20.00 1.73 -10.05
C VAL A 208 -19.35 0.82 -11.07
N VAL A 209 -19.11 -0.44 -10.69
CA VAL A 209 -18.61 -1.46 -11.61
C VAL A 209 -19.81 -2.20 -12.19
N HIS A 210 -20.02 -2.06 -13.50
CA HIS A 210 -21.08 -2.79 -14.20
C HIS A 210 -20.76 -4.31 -14.19
N PRO A 211 -21.76 -5.21 -14.29
CA PRO A 211 -21.53 -6.66 -14.32
C PRO A 211 -20.56 -7.17 -15.39
N ASP A 212 -20.28 -6.38 -16.43
CA ASP A 212 -19.26 -6.69 -17.45
C ASP A 212 -17.82 -6.32 -17.02
N GLY A 213 -17.65 -5.88 -15.77
CA GLY A 213 -16.38 -5.47 -15.18
C GLY A 213 -15.95 -4.04 -15.52
N LYS A 214 -16.77 -3.26 -16.24
CA LYS A 214 -16.40 -1.88 -16.60
C LYS A 214 -16.74 -0.90 -15.47
N PRO A 215 -15.79 -0.05 -15.04
CA PRO A 215 -16.05 1.01 -14.09
C PRO A 215 -16.72 2.23 -14.75
N PHE A 216 -17.70 2.80 -14.05
CA PHE A 216 -18.39 4.04 -14.42
C PHE A 216 -18.42 5.00 -13.25
N CYS A 217 -18.07 6.25 -13.49
CA CYS A 217 -18.26 7.31 -12.51
C CYS A 217 -19.61 7.95 -12.73
N VAL A 218 -20.45 7.89 -11.70
CA VAL A 218 -21.84 8.33 -11.76
C VAL A 218 -22.15 9.17 -10.52
N THR A 219 -23.13 10.06 -10.62
CA THR A 219 -23.57 10.81 -9.44
C THR A 219 -24.15 9.88 -8.38
N ARG A 220 -24.16 10.30 -7.11
CA ARG A 220 -24.66 9.49 -5.99
C ARG A 220 -26.13 9.05 -6.18
N SER A 221 -26.97 9.92 -6.75
CA SER A 221 -28.35 9.58 -7.10
C SER A 221 -28.42 8.48 -8.16
N SER A 222 -27.65 8.63 -9.24
CA SER A 222 -27.56 7.64 -10.33
C SER A 222 -26.95 6.32 -9.86
N ALA A 223 -25.97 6.35 -8.95
CA ALA A 223 -25.35 5.16 -8.39
C ALA A 223 -26.40 4.24 -7.73
N THR A 224 -27.29 4.83 -6.93
CA THR A 224 -28.35 4.08 -6.23
C THR A 224 -29.29 3.39 -7.22
N GLU A 225 -29.69 4.09 -8.29
CA GLU A 225 -30.53 3.51 -9.35
C GLU A 225 -29.82 2.36 -10.07
N LEU A 226 -28.53 2.54 -10.42
CA LEU A 226 -27.77 1.53 -11.15
C LEU A 226 -27.44 0.31 -10.30
N ILE A 227 -27.17 0.48 -9.01
CA ILE A 227 -27.01 -0.61 -8.03
C ILE A 227 -28.29 -1.45 -7.96
N GLN A 228 -29.45 -0.80 -7.84
CA GLN A 228 -30.74 -1.51 -7.80
C GLN A 228 -31.05 -2.20 -9.14
N ARG A 229 -30.72 -1.54 -10.26
CA ARG A 229 -31.01 -2.04 -11.61
C ARG A 229 -30.11 -3.20 -12.02
N TRP A 230 -28.83 -3.14 -11.66
CA TRP A 230 -27.83 -4.14 -12.07
C TRP A 230 -27.55 -5.18 -10.98
N GLY A 231 -28.07 -5.00 -9.77
CA GLY A 231 -27.81 -5.89 -8.64
C GLY A 231 -26.34 -5.92 -8.22
N VAL A 232 -25.60 -4.82 -8.42
CA VAL A 232 -24.18 -4.71 -8.09
C VAL A 232 -23.98 -3.96 -6.79
N THR A 233 -22.96 -4.32 -6.02
CA THR A 233 -22.52 -3.54 -4.85
C THR A 233 -21.48 -2.51 -5.27
N ILE A 234 -21.45 -1.35 -4.59
CA ILE A 234 -20.30 -0.45 -4.67
C ILE A 234 -19.12 -1.22 -4.04
N PRO A 235 -17.94 -1.26 -4.69
CA PRO A 235 -16.72 -1.73 -4.05
C PRO A 235 -16.54 -1.01 -2.71
N ALA A 236 -16.35 -1.78 -1.65
CA ALA A 236 -16.20 -1.24 -0.29
C ALA A 236 -14.88 -0.48 -0.17
#